data_AF-A0A3N2QGW0-F1
#
_entry.id   AF-A0A3N2QGW0-F1
#
_cell.length_a   1.000
_cell.length_b   1.000
_cell.length_c   1.000
_cell.angle_alpha   90.00
_cell.angle_beta   90.00
_cell.angle_gamma   90.00
#
_symmetry.space_group_name_H-M   'P 1'
#
loop_
_entity.id
_entity.type
_entity.pdbx_description
1 polymer ?
#
loop_
_entity_poly.entity_id
_entity_poly.type
_entity_poly.pdbx_seq_one_letter_code
_entity_poly.pdbx_strand_id
1 'polypeptide(L)'
;MDVAYIDAPPTLDSFVYAIARDQDWYHQMAIEETETRIQHLRKTDEMSWIPIYEQAGAVALRQMQEIWRLVFAAKPTEWKYEGERRLLVQSPQSDTAPILRPYPREAIKEVILGERMVDHYRVQILALMKKRYPEVPVRTARRAKGVYTLVID
;
A
#
# COMPACT_ATOMS: atom_id res chain seq x y z
N MET A 1 -1.93 5.54 0.16
CA MET A 1 -3.15 5.98 0.85
C MET A 1 -2.80 6.55 2.21
N ASP A 2 -3.55 7.54 2.66
CA ASP A 2 -3.34 8.12 3.99
C ASP A 2 -3.96 7.21 5.05
N VAL A 3 -3.27 7.07 6.19
CA VAL A 3 -3.78 6.26 7.31
C VAL A 3 -4.99 6.95 7.93
N ALA A 4 -6.08 6.21 8.10
CA ALA A 4 -7.25 6.65 8.83
C ALA A 4 -6.99 6.57 10.34
N TYR A 5 -7.21 7.67 11.04
CA TYR A 5 -7.10 7.76 12.49
C TYR A 5 -8.50 7.73 13.09
N ILE A 6 -8.82 6.66 13.82
CA ILE A 6 -10.17 6.34 14.31
C ILE A 6 -10.14 5.96 15.78
N ASP A 7 -11.20 6.28 16.53
CA ASP A 7 -11.25 6.08 17.98
C ASP A 7 -11.48 4.62 18.41
N ALA A 8 -11.98 3.78 17.49
CA ALA A 8 -12.25 2.38 17.74
C ALA A 8 -11.78 1.52 16.54
N PRO A 9 -11.37 0.26 16.79
CA PRO A 9 -11.02 -0.66 15.71
C PRO A 9 -12.18 -0.82 14.72
N PRO A 10 -11.90 -0.90 13.41
CA PRO A 10 -12.95 -1.05 12.43
C PRO A 10 -13.54 -2.46 12.52
N THR A 11 -14.87 -2.56 12.47
CA THR A 11 -15.55 -3.84 12.35
C THR A 11 -15.72 -4.14 10.87
N LEU A 12 -15.25 -5.31 10.45
CA LEU A 12 -15.22 -5.71 9.05
C LEU A 12 -15.80 -7.10 8.88
N ASP A 13 -16.60 -7.26 7.83
CA ASP A 13 -17.10 -8.55 7.40
C ASP A 13 -16.27 -9.05 6.21
N SER A 14 -15.55 -10.16 6.41
CA SER A 14 -14.74 -10.77 5.36
C SER A 14 -15.60 -11.30 4.20
N PHE A 15 -16.87 -11.58 4.43
CA PHE A 15 -17.80 -12.01 3.39
C PHE A 15 -18.10 -10.89 2.38
N VAL A 16 -18.21 -9.65 2.85
CA VAL A 16 -18.35 -8.47 1.98
C VAL A 16 -17.14 -8.31 1.07
N TYR A 17 -15.93 -8.56 1.60
CA TYR A 17 -14.72 -8.56 0.78
C TYR A 17 -14.75 -9.68 -0.27
N ALA A 18 -15.16 -10.89 0.11
CA ALA A 18 -15.24 -12.02 -0.81
C ALA A 18 -16.22 -11.75 -1.97
N ILE A 19 -17.39 -11.18 -1.68
CA ILE A 19 -18.37 -10.77 -2.71
C ILE A 19 -17.77 -9.71 -3.63
N ALA A 20 -17.16 -8.66 -3.07
CA ALA A 20 -16.56 -7.61 -3.89
C ALA A 20 -15.46 -8.14 -4.82
N ARG A 21 -14.64 -9.07 -4.32
CA ARG A 21 -13.61 -9.73 -5.14
C ARG A 21 -14.22 -10.58 -6.27
N ASP A 22 -15.28 -11.32 -5.98
CA ASP A 22 -16.00 -12.12 -6.98
C ASP A 22 -16.61 -11.23 -8.06
N GLN A 23 -17.24 -10.12 -7.69
CA GLN A 23 -17.83 -9.17 -8.64
C GLN A 23 -16.78 -8.48 -9.51
N ASP A 24 -15.64 -8.06 -8.94
CA ASP A 24 -14.54 -7.49 -9.73
C ASP A 24 -14.03 -8.49 -10.78
N TRP A 25 -13.81 -9.74 -10.37
CA TRP A 25 -13.39 -10.81 -11.28
C TRP A 25 -14.44 -11.09 -12.36
N TYR A 26 -15.71 -11.25 -11.99
CA TYR A 26 -16.79 -11.54 -12.92
C TYR A 26 -16.92 -10.44 -13.98
N HIS A 27 -16.87 -9.16 -13.59
CA HIS A 27 -17.01 -8.06 -14.54
C HIS A 27 -15.81 -7.93 -15.47
N GLN A 28 -14.59 -8.19 -15.00
CA GLN A 28 -13.41 -8.25 -15.88
C GLN A 28 -13.57 -9.36 -16.93
N MET A 29 -13.96 -10.57 -16.50
CA MET A 29 -14.23 -11.69 -17.42
C MET A 29 -15.35 -11.35 -18.42
N ALA A 30 -16.43 -10.71 -17.97
CA ALA A 30 -17.55 -10.33 -18.82
C ALA A 30 -17.13 -9.31 -19.89
N ILE A 31 -16.25 -8.36 -19.57
CA ILE A 31 -15.68 -7.42 -20.54
C ILE A 31 -14.88 -8.19 -21.60
N GLU A 32 -13.92 -9.03 -21.19
CA GLU A 32 -13.07 -9.80 -22.11
C GLU A 32 -13.91 -10.68 -23.05
N GLU A 33 -14.93 -11.36 -22.53
CA GLU A 33 -15.84 -12.18 -23.33
C GLU A 33 -16.67 -11.33 -24.31
N THR A 34 -17.16 -10.17 -23.87
CA THR A 34 -17.96 -9.28 -24.70
C THR A 34 -17.13 -8.71 -25.84
N GLU A 35 -15.92 -8.25 -25.55
CA GLU A 35 -14.96 -7.78 -26.56
C GLU A 35 -14.66 -8.87 -27.59
N THR A 36 -14.43 -10.10 -27.13
CA THR A 36 -14.19 -11.28 -27.99
C THR A 36 -15.39 -11.54 -28.92
N ARG A 37 -16.62 -11.46 -28.41
CA ARG A 37 -17.85 -11.65 -29.23
C ARG A 37 -18.06 -10.53 -30.24
N ILE A 38 -17.77 -9.28 -29.87
CA ILE A 38 -17.81 -8.15 -30.81
C ILE A 38 -16.81 -8.37 -31.95
N GLN A 39 -15.56 -8.72 -31.61
CA GLN A 39 -14.48 -8.89 -32.58
C GLN A 39 -14.69 -10.08 -33.51
N HIS A 40 -15.09 -11.24 -32.98
CA HIS A 40 -15.12 -12.48 -33.76
C HIS A 40 -16.52 -12.88 -34.25
N LEU A 41 -17.58 -12.48 -33.55
CA LEU A 41 -18.97 -12.85 -33.87
C LEU A 41 -19.80 -11.67 -34.38
N ARG A 42 -19.20 -10.48 -34.53
CA ARG A 42 -19.83 -9.24 -35.03
C ARG A 42 -21.08 -8.81 -34.25
N LYS A 43 -21.14 -9.14 -32.96
CA LYS A 43 -22.23 -8.75 -32.05
C LYS A 43 -22.06 -7.31 -31.54
N THR A 44 -22.11 -6.35 -32.44
CA THR A 44 -21.82 -4.93 -32.13
C THR A 44 -22.85 -4.28 -31.20
N ASP A 45 -24.05 -4.86 -31.07
CA ASP A 45 -25.07 -4.47 -30.12
C ASP A 45 -24.64 -4.68 -28.65
N GLU A 46 -23.78 -5.67 -28.39
CA GLU A 46 -23.28 -5.96 -27.05
C GLU A 46 -22.28 -4.90 -26.53
N MET A 47 -21.80 -3.99 -27.40
CA MET A 47 -20.85 -2.92 -27.02
C MET A 47 -21.42 -1.97 -25.94
N SER A 48 -22.75 -1.86 -25.86
CA SER A 48 -23.44 -1.08 -24.83
C SER A 48 -23.28 -1.64 -23.41
N TRP A 49 -22.92 -2.92 -23.26
CA TRP A 49 -22.73 -3.57 -21.97
C TRP A 49 -21.35 -3.31 -21.35
N ILE A 50 -20.33 -3.03 -22.16
CA ILE A 50 -18.95 -2.83 -21.67
C ILE A 50 -18.91 -1.73 -20.58
N PRO A 51 -19.48 -0.53 -20.79
CA PRO A 51 -19.47 0.51 -19.75
C PRO A 51 -20.19 0.11 -18.45
N ILE A 52 -21.21 -0.75 -18.55
CA ILE A 52 -21.96 -1.24 -17.39
C ILE A 52 -21.07 -2.17 -16.56
N TYR A 53 -20.35 -3.09 -17.21
CA TYR A 53 -19.41 -3.97 -16.53
C TYR A 53 -18.23 -3.20 -15.95
N GLU A 54 -17.67 -2.22 -16.68
CA GLU A 54 -16.61 -1.36 -16.17
C GLU A 54 -17.04 -0.60 -14.91
N GLN A 55 -18.25 -0.02 -14.93
CA GLN A 55 -18.79 0.70 -13.78
C GLN A 55 -18.99 -0.23 -12.59
N ALA A 56 -19.56 -1.42 -12.80
CA ALA A 56 -19.82 -2.38 -11.74
C ALA A 56 -18.52 -2.95 -11.14
N GLY A 57 -17.54 -3.31 -11.98
CA GLY A 57 -16.20 -3.69 -11.54
C GLY A 57 -15.50 -2.57 -10.75
N ALA A 58 -15.62 -1.32 -11.20
CA ALA A 58 -15.07 -0.18 -10.47
C ALA A 58 -15.74 0.04 -9.10
N VAL A 59 -17.03 -0.24 -8.95
CA VAL A 59 -17.71 -0.22 -7.63
C VAL A 59 -17.13 -1.29 -6.72
N ALA A 60 -17.02 -2.53 -7.22
CA ALA A 60 -16.46 -3.64 -6.48
C ALA A 60 -15.01 -3.36 -6.02
N LEU A 61 -14.17 -2.82 -6.91
CA LEU A 61 -12.80 -2.43 -6.59
C LEU A 61 -12.74 -1.34 -5.51
N ARG A 62 -13.59 -0.30 -5.59
CA ARG A 62 -13.64 0.74 -4.56
C ARG A 62 -14.00 0.16 -3.19
N GLN A 63 -14.93 -0.79 -3.15
CA GLN A 63 -15.33 -1.46 -1.91
C GLN A 63 -14.19 -2.30 -1.33
N MET A 64 -13.44 -3.02 -2.18
CA MET A 64 -12.22 -3.71 -1.73
C MET A 64 -11.17 -2.73 -1.19
N GLN A 65 -10.93 -1.60 -1.86
CA GLN A 65 -9.98 -0.58 -1.42
C GLN A 65 -10.35 0.05 -0.07
N GLU A 66 -11.64 0.27 0.18
CA GLU A 66 -12.12 0.76 1.47
C GLU A 66 -11.83 -0.25 2.60
N ILE A 67 -12.11 -1.53 2.34
CA ILE A 67 -11.79 -2.62 3.29
C ILE A 67 -10.28 -2.68 3.53
N TRP A 68 -9.46 -2.63 2.48
CA TRP A 68 -7.99 -2.61 2.63
C TRP A 68 -7.50 -1.43 3.46
N ARG A 69 -8.09 -0.25 3.27
CA ARG A 69 -7.76 0.94 4.08
C ARG A 69 -8.07 0.67 5.56
N LEU A 70 -9.22 0.08 5.87
CA LEU A 70 -9.60 -0.20 7.25
C LEU A 70 -8.74 -1.32 7.89
N VAL A 71 -8.37 -2.36 7.14
CA VAL A 71 -7.52 -3.46 7.64
C VAL A 71 -6.07 -3.01 7.81
N PHE A 72 -5.51 -2.39 6.77
CA PHE A 72 -4.07 -2.18 6.64
C PHE A 72 -3.64 -0.73 6.80
N ALA A 73 -4.56 0.23 6.88
CA ALA A 73 -4.22 1.64 7.00
C ALA A 73 -5.17 2.36 7.98
N ALA A 74 -5.53 1.69 9.08
CA ALA A 74 -6.21 2.31 10.22
C ALA A 74 -5.32 2.27 11.47
N LYS A 75 -5.37 3.35 12.26
CA LYS A 75 -4.69 3.47 13.57
C LYS A 75 -5.59 4.18 14.58
N PRO A 76 -5.36 3.97 15.89
CA PRO A 76 -5.98 4.77 16.93
C PRO A 76 -5.69 6.27 16.77
N THR A 77 -6.65 7.13 17.10
CA THR A 77 -6.52 8.59 17.02
C THR A 77 -5.34 9.14 17.84
N GLU A 78 -4.95 8.46 18.91
CA GLU A 78 -3.79 8.81 19.74
C GLU A 78 -2.48 8.86 18.93
N TRP A 79 -2.41 8.14 17.81
CA TRP A 79 -1.21 8.05 16.96
C TRP A 79 -1.27 9.02 15.75
N LYS A 80 -2.25 9.92 15.71
CA LYS A 80 -2.45 10.87 14.61
C LYS A 80 -1.23 11.76 14.34
N TYR A 81 -0.42 12.01 15.37
CA TYR A 81 0.80 12.82 15.25
C TYR A 81 1.84 12.21 14.29
N GLU A 82 1.75 10.91 13.96
CA GLU A 82 2.70 10.25 13.05
C GLU A 82 2.52 10.65 11.58
N GLY A 83 1.33 11.10 11.17
CA GLY A 83 1.05 11.50 9.78
C GLY A 83 1.39 10.43 8.74
N GLU A 84 1.14 9.16 9.06
CA GLU A 84 1.61 8.02 8.27
C GLU A 84 0.86 7.88 6.93
N ARG A 85 1.61 7.51 5.89
CA ARG A 85 1.07 7.10 4.59
C ARG A 85 1.52 5.68 4.28
N ARG A 86 0.59 4.84 3.85
CA ARG A 86 0.87 3.45 3.46
C ARG A 86 0.70 3.24 1.97
N LEU A 87 1.61 2.49 1.38
CA LEU A 87 1.49 2.00 0.02
C LEU A 87 1.05 0.55 0.07
N LEU A 88 -0.20 0.27 -0.35
CA LEU A 88 -0.68 -1.09 -0.55
C LEU A 88 -0.56 -1.42 -2.03
N VAL A 89 0.16 -2.50 -2.32
CA VAL A 89 0.36 -2.98 -3.69
C VAL A 89 -0.09 -4.42 -3.73
N GLN A 90 -1.09 -4.72 -4.56
CA GLN A 90 -1.42 -6.09 -4.89
C GLN A 90 -0.32 -6.64 -5.80
N SER A 91 0.29 -7.74 -5.39
CA SER A 91 1.25 -8.43 -6.23
C SER A 91 0.53 -9.46 -7.10
N PRO A 92 0.87 -9.57 -8.40
CA PRO A 92 0.46 -10.72 -9.22
C PRO A 92 1.21 -12.00 -8.85
N GLN A 93 2.28 -11.87 -8.04
CA GLN A 93 3.11 -12.98 -7.62
C GLN A 93 2.35 -13.82 -6.58
N SER A 94 2.19 -15.12 -6.88
CA SER A 94 1.50 -16.09 -6.02
C SER A 94 2.44 -16.82 -5.06
N ASP A 95 3.74 -16.54 -5.12
CA ASP A 95 4.76 -17.14 -4.25
C ASP A 95 5.14 -16.19 -3.09
N THR A 96 6.04 -16.66 -2.22
CA THR A 96 6.56 -15.90 -1.08
C THR A 96 7.84 -15.14 -1.39
N ALA A 97 8.25 -15.04 -2.65
CA ALA A 97 9.51 -14.39 -3.00
C ALA A 97 9.40 -12.86 -2.83
N PRO A 98 10.48 -12.20 -2.36
CA PRO A 98 10.44 -10.77 -2.12
C PRO A 98 10.38 -9.97 -3.42
N ILE A 99 9.52 -8.95 -3.44
CA ILE A 99 9.41 -8.04 -4.57
C ILE A 99 10.31 -6.83 -4.33
N LEU A 100 11.36 -6.72 -5.13
CA LEU A 100 12.24 -5.57 -5.11
C LEU A 100 11.64 -4.44 -5.94
N ARG A 101 11.23 -3.35 -5.27
CA ARG A 101 10.80 -2.11 -5.92
C ARG A 101 12.00 -1.17 -6.01
N PRO A 102 12.56 -0.91 -7.20
CA PRO A 102 13.64 0.05 -7.34
C PRO A 102 13.09 1.46 -7.10
N TYR A 103 13.65 2.15 -6.12
CA TYR A 103 13.44 3.58 -5.95
C TYR A 103 14.62 4.33 -6.57
N PRO A 104 14.38 5.50 -7.19
CA PRO A 104 15.47 6.37 -7.60
C PRO A 104 16.38 6.69 -6.42
N ARG A 105 17.67 6.88 -6.65
CA ARG A 105 18.63 7.07 -5.55
C ARG A 105 18.34 8.36 -4.78
N GLU A 106 17.86 9.36 -5.49
CA GLU A 106 17.40 10.66 -5.00
C GLU A 106 16.13 10.58 -4.13
N ALA A 107 15.45 9.43 -4.08
CA ALA A 107 14.27 9.26 -3.23
C ALA A 107 14.64 9.18 -1.74
N ILE A 108 15.86 8.75 -1.40
CA ILE A 108 16.34 8.69 -0.02
C ILE A 108 16.93 10.04 0.35
N LYS A 109 16.20 10.80 1.17
CA LYS A 109 16.63 12.13 1.61
C LYS A 109 17.45 12.12 2.90
N GLU A 110 17.15 11.18 3.80
CA GLU A 110 17.86 10.99 5.07
C GLU A 110 17.59 9.58 5.62
N VAL A 111 18.45 9.14 6.54
CA VAL A 111 18.27 7.91 7.31
C VAL A 111 18.40 8.24 8.79
N ILE A 112 17.39 7.90 9.58
CA ILE A 112 17.38 8.12 11.03
C ILE A 112 17.44 6.77 11.74
N LEU A 113 18.46 6.57 12.56
CA LEU A 113 18.68 5.35 13.33
C LEU A 113 18.19 5.55 14.76
N GLY A 114 17.44 4.59 15.31
CA GLY A 114 17.04 4.65 16.72
C GLY A 114 18.22 4.45 17.67
N GLU A 115 18.25 5.18 18.79
CA GLU A 115 19.29 5.07 19.82
C GLU A 115 19.45 3.67 20.44
N ARG A 116 18.41 2.82 20.38
CA ARG A 116 18.43 1.44 20.91
C ARG A 116 18.71 0.37 19.83
N MET A 117 19.09 0.79 18.63
CA MET A 117 19.45 -0.14 17.55
C MET A 117 20.67 -0.98 17.96
N VAL A 118 20.61 -2.29 17.71
CA VAL A 118 21.74 -3.19 17.98
C VAL A 118 22.93 -2.81 17.10
N ASP A 119 24.14 -2.77 17.70
CA ASP A 119 25.34 -2.22 17.06
C ASP A 119 25.71 -2.91 15.74
N HIS A 120 25.54 -4.22 15.63
CA HIS A 120 25.90 -4.94 14.41
C HIS A 120 25.03 -4.49 13.22
N TYR A 121 23.73 -4.26 13.44
CA TYR A 121 22.85 -3.71 12.41
C TYR A 121 23.22 -2.26 12.09
N ARG A 122 23.56 -1.45 13.10
CA ARG A 122 24.00 -0.07 12.89
C ARG A 122 25.23 -0.01 11.98
N VAL A 123 26.24 -0.85 12.24
CA VAL A 123 27.46 -0.92 11.43
C VAL A 123 27.14 -1.34 9.98
N GLN A 124 26.28 -2.34 9.79
CA GLN A 124 25.87 -2.79 8.47
C GLN A 124 25.15 -1.70 7.66
N ILE A 125 24.23 -0.97 8.29
CA ILE A 125 23.51 0.14 7.65
C ILE A 125 24.48 1.26 7.28
N LEU A 126 25.36 1.67 8.21
CA LEU A 126 26.35 2.73 7.93
C LEU A 126 27.29 2.35 6.79
N ALA A 127 27.75 1.10 6.73
CA ALA A 127 28.58 0.61 5.64
C ALA A 127 27.84 0.62 4.29
N LEU A 128 26.57 0.20 4.27
CA LEU A 128 25.71 0.24 3.09
C LEU A 128 25.49 1.68 2.59
N MET A 129 25.15 2.59 3.52
CA MET A 129 24.90 4.00 3.21
C MET A 129 26.15 4.67 2.67
N LYS A 130 27.31 4.50 3.32
CA LYS A 130 28.59 5.02 2.82
C LYS A 130 28.93 4.52 1.42
N LYS A 131 28.60 3.25 1.11
CA LYS A 131 28.91 2.63 -0.18
C LYS A 131 27.97 3.05 -1.30
N ARG A 132 26.67 3.20 -1.03
CA ARG A 132 25.64 3.39 -2.07
C ARG A 132 25.02 4.80 -2.10
N TYR A 133 25.06 5.52 -0.98
CA TYR A 133 24.39 6.79 -0.75
C TYR A 133 25.25 7.74 0.10
N PRO A 134 26.49 8.08 -0.34
CA PRO A 134 27.45 8.81 0.48
C PRO A 134 27.00 10.23 0.86
N GLU A 135 26.10 10.82 0.06
CA GLU A 135 25.59 12.19 0.28
C GLU A 135 24.33 12.24 1.15
N VAL A 136 23.72 11.08 1.45
CA VAL A 136 22.51 11.01 2.28
C VAL A 136 22.91 11.13 3.75
N PRO A 137 22.40 12.13 4.49
CA PRO A 137 22.69 12.28 5.90
C PRO A 137 22.13 11.09 6.71
N VAL A 138 22.96 10.55 7.59
CA VAL A 138 22.55 9.52 8.56
C VAL A 138 22.58 10.14 9.96
N ARG A 139 21.44 10.17 10.62
CA ARG A 139 21.24 10.76 11.96
C ARG A 139 20.82 9.70 12.96
N THR A 140 20.85 10.04 14.24
CA THR A 140 20.36 9.20 15.33
C THR A 140 19.19 9.89 16.03
N ALA A 141 18.10 9.18 16.27
CA ALA A 141 17.02 9.65 17.12
C ALA A 141 17.26 9.20 18.56
N ARG A 142 17.31 10.16 19.49
CA ARG A 142 17.55 9.95 20.92
C ARG A 142 16.41 10.50 21.77
N ARG A 143 16.20 9.92 22.95
CA ARG A 143 15.27 10.49 23.94
C ARG A 143 15.87 11.77 24.53
N ALA A 144 15.10 12.86 24.54
CA ALA A 144 15.46 14.06 25.27
C ALA A 144 15.47 13.79 26.79
N LYS A 145 16.45 14.33 27.52
CA LYS A 145 16.48 14.19 28.98
C LYS A 145 15.43 15.11 29.60
N GLY A 146 14.54 14.53 30.41
CA GLY A 146 13.58 15.29 31.24
C GLY A 146 12.34 15.80 30.50
N VAL A 147 12.15 15.48 29.22
CA VAL A 147 10.94 15.83 28.45
C VAL A 147 10.56 14.67 27.53
N TYR A 148 9.26 14.49 27.27
CA TYR A 148 8.74 13.43 26.40
C TYR A 148 8.85 13.82 24.91
N THR A 149 10.10 13.96 24.43
CA THR A 149 10.43 14.40 23.06
C THR A 149 11.63 13.62 22.52
N LEU A 150 11.76 13.53 21.20
CA LEU A 150 12.92 12.99 20.50
C LEU A 150 13.83 14.11 19.98
N VAL A 151 15.15 13.92 20.07
CA VAL A 151 16.18 14.76 19.44
C VAL A 151 16.79 13.96 18.30
N ILE A 152 16.98 14.58 17.14
CA ILE A 152 17.59 13.96 15.96
C ILE A 152 18.94 14.64 15.71
N ASP A 153 20.03 13.94 16.03
CA ASP A 153 21.43 14.39 15.92
C ASP A 153 22.24 13.61 14.88
#